data_AF-A0A2W5XCM1-F1
#
_entry.id   AF-A0A2W5XCM1-F1
#
_cell.length_a   1.000
_cell.length_b   1.000
_cell.length_c   1.000
_cell.angle_alpha   90.00
_cell.angle_beta   90.00
_cell.angle_gamma   90.00
#
_symmetry.space_group_name_H-M   'P 1'
#
loop_
_entity.id
_entity.type
_entity.pdbx_description
1 polymer ?
#
loop_
_entity_poly.entity_id
_entity_poly.type
_entity_poly.pdbx_seq_one_letter_code
_entity_poly.pdbx_strand_id
1 'polypeptide(L)'
;MGIFIKNPETEKLVREIATLRGTTITSTIDALAREALARERQTPKRLSVAELQALTDRVVTPAARAGLLAPITKTDFDEINDLPGLPTA
;
A
#
# COMPACT_ATOMS: atom_id res chain seq x y z
N MET A 1 8.00 -16.39 -27.65
CA MET A 1 8.90 -16.53 -26.47
C MET A 1 8.19 -17.39 -25.44
N GLY A 2 8.86 -18.40 -24.89
CA GLY A 2 8.26 -19.35 -23.94
C GLY A 2 8.61 -19.01 -22.50
N ILE A 3 7.66 -19.20 -21.58
CA ILE A 3 7.91 -19.17 -20.13
C ILE A 3 8.31 -20.59 -19.73
N PHE A 4 9.48 -20.74 -19.11
CA PHE A 4 9.96 -22.04 -18.60
C PHE A 4 9.83 -22.08 -17.07
N ILE A 5 8.89 -22.89 -16.58
CA ILE A 5 8.70 -23.09 -15.14
C ILE A 5 9.72 -24.14 -14.69
N LYS A 6 10.75 -23.71 -13.95
CA LYS A 6 11.84 -24.61 -13.52
C LYS A 6 11.42 -25.59 -12.42
N ASN A 7 10.39 -25.27 -11.65
CA ASN A 7 9.89 -26.12 -10.58
C ASN A 7 8.74 -27.01 -11.11
N PRO A 8 8.89 -28.34 -11.13
CA PRO A 8 7.88 -29.25 -11.68
C PRO A 8 6.55 -29.22 -10.89
N GLU A 9 6.58 -28.98 -9.58
CA GLU A 9 5.36 -28.87 -8.78
C GLU A 9 4.58 -27.60 -9.12
N THR A 10 5.28 -26.50 -9.40
CA THR A 10 4.65 -25.27 -9.88
C THR A 10 4.00 -25.48 -11.25
N GLU A 11 4.65 -26.21 -12.14
CA GLU A 11 4.07 -26.52 -13.45
C GLU A 11 2.79 -27.36 -13.32
N LYS A 12 2.79 -28.39 -12.45
CA LYS A 12 1.60 -29.20 -12.17
C LYS A 12 0.43 -28.35 -11.66
N LEU A 13 0.68 -27.48 -10.69
CA LEU A 13 -0.35 -26.59 -10.14
C LEU A 13 -0.95 -25.68 -11.20
N VAL A 14 -0.12 -25.04 -12.02
CA VAL A 14 -0.61 -24.16 -13.08
C VAL A 14 -1.42 -24.94 -14.12
N ARG A 15 -0.99 -26.17 -14.46
CA ARG A 15 -1.72 -27.07 -15.37
C ARG A 15 -3.09 -27.45 -14.80
N GLU A 16 -3.15 -27.82 -13.52
CA GLU A 16 -4.40 -28.17 -12.85
C GLU A 16 -5.38 -26.99 -12.83
N ILE A 17 -4.90 -25.79 -12.49
CA ILE A 17 -5.71 -24.57 -12.51
C ILE A 17 -6.23 -24.29 -13.94
N ALA A 18 -5.38 -24.46 -14.95
CA ALA A 18 -5.77 -24.27 -16.35
C ALA A 18 -6.87 -25.26 -16.77
N THR A 19 -6.75 -26.52 -16.38
CA THR A 19 -7.79 -27.54 -16.59
C THR A 19 -9.10 -27.17 -15.89
N LEU A 20 -9.05 -26.80 -14.62
CA LEU A 20 -10.23 -26.42 -13.84
C LEU A 20 -10.94 -25.18 -14.41
N ARG A 21 -10.19 -24.25 -15.00
CA ARG A 21 -10.73 -23.02 -15.62
C ARG A 21 -11.13 -23.18 -17.09
N GLY A 22 -10.81 -24.33 -17.71
CA GLY A 22 -11.00 -24.52 -19.15
C GLY A 22 -10.15 -23.56 -20.01
N THR A 23 -9.00 -23.12 -19.50
CA THR A 23 -8.11 -22.14 -20.15
C THR A 23 -6.76 -22.76 -20.49
N THR A 24 -5.96 -22.07 -21.31
CA THR A 24 -4.57 -22.51 -21.57
C THR A 24 -3.67 -22.18 -20.37
N ILE A 25 -2.56 -22.91 -20.25
CA ILE A 25 -1.51 -22.64 -19.24
C ILE A 25 -1.04 -21.19 -19.34
N THR A 26 -0.77 -20.72 -20.56
CA THR A 26 -0.31 -19.34 -20.80
C THR A 26 -1.34 -18.30 -20.38
N SER A 27 -2.62 -18.51 -20.70
CA SER A 27 -3.70 -17.59 -20.28
C SER A 27 -3.84 -17.56 -18.76
N THR A 28 -3.68 -18.71 -18.11
CA THR A 28 -3.72 -18.83 -16.65
C THR A 28 -2.57 -18.04 -16.02
N ILE A 29 -1.35 -18.18 -16.54
CA ILE A 29 -0.17 -17.44 -16.07
C ILE A 29 -0.35 -15.94 -16.30
N ASP A 30 -0.83 -15.50 -17.46
CA ASP A 30 -1.06 -14.08 -17.76
C ASP A 30 -2.06 -13.47 -16.77
N ALA A 31 -3.19 -14.14 -16.52
CA ALA A 31 -4.18 -13.68 -15.57
C ALA A 31 -3.61 -13.55 -14.16
N LEU A 32 -2.90 -14.58 -13.67
CA LEU A 32 -2.29 -14.57 -12.34
C LEU A 32 -1.20 -13.48 -12.22
N ALA A 33 -0.38 -13.30 -13.25
CA ALA A 33 0.67 -12.28 -13.28
C ALA A 33 0.08 -10.87 -13.29
N ARG A 34 -0.98 -10.63 -14.07
CA ARG A 34 -1.69 -9.34 -14.08
C ARG A 34 -2.30 -9.02 -12.73
N GLU A 35 -2.91 -10.01 -12.09
CA GLU A 35 -3.52 -9.84 -10.77
C GLU A 35 -2.46 -9.52 -9.70
N ALA A 36 -1.35 -10.27 -9.70
CA ALA A 36 -0.23 -9.99 -8.81
C ALA A 36 0.34 -8.59 -9.06
N LEU A 37 0.59 -8.24 -10.32
CA LEU A 37 1.11 -6.92 -10.67
C LEU A 37 0.14 -5.79 -10.29
N ALA A 38 -1.16 -6.00 -10.43
CA ALA A 38 -2.18 -5.04 -10.02
C ALA A 38 -2.14 -4.81 -8.51
N ARG A 39 -1.99 -5.86 -7.70
CA ARG A 39 -1.82 -5.73 -6.24
C ARG A 39 -0.56 -4.95 -5.88
N GLU A 40 0.58 -5.30 -6.47
CA GLU A 40 1.87 -4.64 -6.17
C GLU A 40 1.89 -3.17 -6.66
N ARG A 41 1.18 -2.87 -7.74
CA ARG A 41 1.06 -1.50 -8.27
C ARG A 41 0.05 -0.63 -7.54
N GLN A 42 -0.72 -1.17 -6.59
CA GLN A 42 -1.54 -0.33 -5.72
C GLN A 42 -0.61 0.51 -4.84
N THR A 43 -0.22 1.66 -5.37
CA THR A 43 0.43 2.70 -4.56
C THR A 43 -0.61 3.10 -3.51
N PRO A 44 -0.27 3.12 -2.21
CA PRO A 44 -1.21 3.58 -1.20
C PRO A 44 -1.71 4.96 -1.61
N LYS A 45 -3.04 5.12 -1.71
CA LYS A 45 -3.65 6.39 -2.08
C LYS A 45 -3.13 7.45 -1.10
N ARG A 46 -2.43 8.45 -1.62
CA ARG A 46 -2.14 9.65 -0.83
C ARG A 46 -3.46 10.35 -0.56
N LEU A 47 -3.93 10.23 0.68
CA LEU A 47 -5.13 10.93 1.12
C LEU A 47 -4.84 12.42 1.13
N SER A 48 -5.78 13.21 0.63
CA SER A 48 -5.77 14.65 0.83
C SER A 48 -5.95 14.99 2.31
N VAL A 49 -5.57 16.22 2.71
CA VAL A 49 -5.79 16.71 4.08
C VAL A 49 -7.26 16.58 4.48
N ALA A 50 -8.19 16.90 3.57
CA ALA A 50 -9.63 16.78 3.81
C ALA A 50 -10.06 15.33 4.05
N GLU A 51 -9.49 14.37 3.31
CA GLU A 51 -9.79 12.95 3.49
C GLU A 51 -9.21 12.39 4.81
N LEU A 52 -8.02 12.85 5.20
CA LEU A 52 -7.44 12.51 6.51
C LEU A 52 -8.29 13.06 7.66
N GLN A 53 -8.79 14.29 7.51
CA GLN A 53 -9.64 14.91 8.51
C GLN A 53 -10.98 14.18 8.65
N ALA A 54 -11.63 13.86 7.53
CA ALA A 54 -12.86 13.06 7.51
C ALA A 54 -12.65 11.65 8.11
N LEU A 55 -11.50 11.01 7.84
CA LEU A 55 -11.15 9.73 8.44
C LEU A 55 -11.01 9.85 9.96
N THR A 56 -10.33 10.90 10.42
CA THR A 56 -10.10 11.21 11.84
C THR A 56 -11.43 11.42 12.55
N ASP A 57 -12.33 12.24 11.99
CA ASP A 57 -13.66 12.48 12.56
C ASP A 57 -14.51 11.22 12.61
N ARG A 58 -14.31 10.27 11.68
CA ARG A 58 -15.03 8.99 11.66
C ARG A 58 -14.56 8.02 12.74
N VAL A 59 -13.27 8.00 13.06
CA VAL A 59 -12.68 6.96 13.92
C VAL A 59 -12.34 7.43 15.33
N VAL A 60 -12.17 8.74 15.54
CA VAL A 60 -11.80 9.28 16.84
C VAL A 60 -13.02 9.40 17.74
N THR A 61 -13.01 8.66 18.84
CA THR A 61 -14.03 8.77 19.88
C THR A 61 -13.82 10.06 20.71
N PRO A 62 -14.86 10.60 21.36
CA PRO A 62 -14.72 11.78 22.23
C PRO A 62 -13.65 11.60 23.32
N ALA A 63 -13.53 10.39 23.89
CA ALA A 63 -12.52 10.07 24.90
C ALA A 63 -11.09 10.08 24.31
N ALA A 64 -10.91 9.52 23.10
CA ALA A 64 -9.63 9.58 22.40
C ALA A 64 -9.24 11.02 22.04
N ARG A 65 -10.22 11.85 21.63
CA ARG A 65 -10.00 13.27 21.31
C ARG A 65 -9.53 14.07 22.53
N ALA A 66 -10.05 13.78 23.71
CA ALA A 66 -9.67 14.45 24.94
C ALA A 66 -8.25 14.09 25.43
N GLY A 67 -7.74 12.91 25.04
CA GLY A 67 -6.39 12.46 25.36
C GLY A 67 -5.32 12.87 24.35
N LEU A 68 -5.69 13.61 23.30
CA LEU A 68 -4.72 14.11 22.33
C LEU A 68 -3.87 15.22 22.96
N LEU A 69 -2.57 15.21 22.64
CA LEU A 69 -1.69 16.32 22.97
C LEU A 69 -2.21 17.60 22.33
N ALA A 70 -1.94 18.73 22.99
CA ALA A 70 -2.27 20.03 22.44
C ALA A 70 -1.67 20.18 21.03
N PRO A 71 -2.38 20.83 20.09
CA PRO A 71 -1.84 21.07 18.76
C PRO A 71 -0.49 21.78 18.88
N ILE A 72 0.55 21.16 18.31
CA ILE A 72 1.88 21.75 18.22
C ILE A 72 1.74 23.01 17.37
N THR A 73 2.09 24.16 17.93
CA THR A 73 2.08 25.43 17.22
C THR A 73 3.31 25.52 16.29
N LYS A 74 3.29 26.49 15.37
CA LYS A 74 4.46 26.75 14.54
C LYS A 74 5.69 27.09 15.39
N THR A 75 5.51 27.84 16.47
CA THR A 75 6.58 28.18 17.42
C THR A 75 7.17 26.93 18.06
N ASP A 76 6.34 26.00 18.54
CA ASP A 76 6.81 24.74 19.13
C ASP A 76 7.59 23.88 18.10
N PHE A 77 7.16 23.89 16.84
CA PHE A 77 7.86 23.19 15.76
C PHE A 77 9.21 23.82 15.44
N ASP A 78 9.26 25.16 15.34
CA ASP A 78 10.49 25.90 15.03
C ASP A 78 11.51 25.72 16.18
N GLU A 79 11.09 25.75 17.45
CA GLU A 79 11.95 25.49 18.62
C GLU A 79 12.55 24.07 18.64
N ILE A 80 11.81 23.07 18.16
CA ILE A 80 12.30 21.67 18.05
C ILE A 80 13.28 21.51 16.87
N ASN A 81 13.08 22.28 15.79
CA ASN A 81 13.86 22.15 14.55
C ASN A 81 15.02 23.15 14.43
N ASP A 82 15.14 24.10 15.36
CA ASP A 82 16.33 24.93 15.56
C ASP A 82 17.50 24.07 16.07
N LEU A 83 18.03 23.23 15.17
CA LEU A 83 19.32 22.58 15.34
C LEU A 83 20.41 23.63 15.10
N PRO A 84 21.23 24.00 16.10
CA PRO A 84 22.29 24.98 15.90
C PRO A 84 23.29 24.47 14.84
N GLY A 85 23.36 25.14 13.69
CA GLY A 85 24.38 24.91 12.66
C GLY A 85 23.90 24.43 11.28
N LEU A 86 22.59 24.32 11.02
CA LEU A 86 22.09 24.07 9.66
C LEU A 86 21.62 25.39 8.99
N PRO A 87 22.10 25.70 7.77
CA PRO A 87 21.68 26.91 7.07
C PRO A 87 20.21 26.80 6.68
N THR A 88 19.40 27.73 7.17
CA THR A 88 18.04 27.97 6.67
C THR A 88 18.11 28.35 5.20
N ALA A 89 17.41 27.58 4.35
CA ALA A 89 17.29 27.79 2.90
C ALA A 89 16.36 28.95 2.55
#